data_AF-W4QLA9-F1
#
_entry.id   AF-W4QLA9-F1
#
_cell.length_a   1.000
_cell.length_b   1.000
_cell.length_c   1.000
_cell.angle_alpha   90.00
_cell.angle_beta   90.00
_cell.angle_gamma   90.00
#
_symmetry.space_group_name_H-M   'P 1'
#
loop_
_entity.id
_entity.type
_entity.pdbx_description
1 polymer ?
#
loop_
_entity_poly.entity_id
_entity_poly.type
_entity_poly.pdbx_seq_one_letter_code
_entity_poly.pdbx_strand_id
1 'polypeptide(L)'
;MITKKESHMSEYSLIPPNYRKKGDPRALLFKRKKLPKVLFAQLMNEFWFYKALESLEDMANKQGFILVPTSILNWRRRAVFTEKRKVILNGRAYFFLNVIDLKPKEKERLIEFINTEVLKGGEESWRESKSKQARV
;
A
#
# COMPACT_ATOMS: atom_id res chain seq x y z
N MET A 1 15.56 -7.26 -23.57
CA MET A 1 15.07 -8.57 -23.09
C MET A 1 14.57 -8.39 -21.66
N ILE A 2 13.28 -8.16 -21.46
CA ILE A 2 12.69 -8.01 -20.14
C ILE A 2 12.37 -9.41 -19.63
N THR A 3 13.01 -9.81 -18.53
CA THR A 3 12.94 -11.16 -17.99
C THR A 3 11.55 -11.46 -17.43
N LYS A 4 10.95 -12.56 -17.87
CA LYS A 4 9.67 -13.17 -17.42
C LYS A 4 9.52 -13.39 -15.90
N LYS A 5 10.56 -13.09 -15.11
CA LYS A 5 10.61 -13.20 -13.65
C LYS A 5 10.04 -11.96 -12.95
N GLU A 6 10.05 -10.79 -13.59
CA GLU A 6 9.52 -9.54 -13.02
C GLU A 6 7.97 -9.51 -13.02
N SER A 7 7.32 -10.22 -13.93
CA SER A 7 5.87 -10.17 -14.15
C SER A 7 5.01 -10.86 -13.08
N HIS A 8 5.57 -11.72 -12.24
CA HIS A 8 4.81 -12.37 -11.16
C HIS A 8 4.76 -11.54 -9.86
N MET A 9 5.61 -10.53 -9.72
CA MET A 9 5.73 -9.76 -8.48
C MET A 9 4.84 -8.52 -8.48
N SER A 10 4.48 -8.00 -9.66
CA SER A 10 3.48 -6.94 -9.83
C SER A 10 2.07 -7.36 -9.45
N GLU A 11 1.77 -8.66 -9.40
CA GLU A 11 0.44 -9.19 -9.07
C GLU A 11 0.06 -8.96 -7.60
N TYR A 12 1.06 -8.85 -6.70
CA TYR A 12 0.84 -8.75 -5.26
C TYR A 12 1.16 -7.36 -4.67
N SER A 13 1.20 -6.32 -5.51
CA SER A 13 1.47 -4.96 -5.01
C SER A 13 0.30 -4.44 -4.17
N LEU A 14 0.62 -3.89 -3.00
CA LEU A 14 -0.29 -3.23 -2.09
C LEU A 14 -0.42 -1.72 -2.39
N ILE A 15 0.25 -1.23 -3.44
CA ILE A 15 0.23 0.18 -3.82
C ILE A 15 -0.91 0.45 -4.81
N PRO A 16 -1.75 1.47 -4.54
CA PRO A 16 -2.79 1.86 -5.50
C PRO A 16 -2.15 2.38 -6.78
N PRO A 17 -2.58 1.92 -7.97
CA PRO A 17 -1.99 2.36 -9.25
C PRO A 17 -2.15 3.87 -9.48
N ASN A 18 -3.18 4.47 -8.90
CA ASN A 18 -3.50 5.88 -9.04
C ASN A 18 -2.79 6.78 -8.01
N TYR A 19 -2.11 6.21 -7.00
CA TYR A 19 -1.45 7.02 -5.97
C TYR A 19 -0.38 7.95 -6.57
N ARG A 20 0.44 7.44 -7.51
CA ARG A 20 1.46 8.26 -8.20
C ARG A 20 0.85 9.39 -9.03
N LYS A 21 -0.35 9.21 -9.58
CA LYS A 21 -1.06 10.23 -10.37
C LYS A 21 -1.56 11.40 -9.52
N LYS A 22 -1.81 11.20 -8.21
CA LYS A 22 -2.18 12.28 -7.28
C LYS A 22 -1.07 13.34 -7.16
N GLY A 23 0.19 12.95 -7.40
CA GLY A 23 1.36 13.81 -7.30
C GLY A 23 1.80 14.07 -5.85
N ASP A 24 2.96 14.72 -5.69
CA ASP A 24 3.49 15.10 -4.38
C ASP A 24 2.65 16.27 -3.78
N PRO A 25 2.00 16.09 -2.61
CA PRO A 25 1.23 17.15 -1.98
C PRO A 25 2.06 18.39 -1.67
N ARG A 26 3.38 18.29 -1.50
CA ARG A 26 4.27 19.46 -1.28
C ARG A 26 4.19 20.45 -2.43
N ALA A 27 3.97 19.99 -3.66
CA ALA A 27 3.77 20.88 -4.81
C ALA A 27 2.52 21.76 -4.67
N LEU A 28 1.54 21.37 -3.85
CA LEU A 28 0.34 22.17 -3.57
C LEU A 28 0.67 23.43 -2.79
N LEU A 29 1.73 23.45 -1.98
CA LEU A 29 2.16 24.64 -1.23
C LEU A 29 2.54 25.79 -2.16
N PHE A 30 3.13 25.48 -3.31
CA PHE A 30 3.51 26.48 -4.30
C PHE A 30 2.38 26.81 -5.29
N LYS A 31 1.49 25.86 -5.57
CA LYS A 31 0.39 26.04 -6.53
C LYS A 31 -0.84 26.72 -5.94
N ARG A 32 -1.16 26.51 -4.66
CA ARG A 32 -2.39 27.00 -4.03
C ARG A 32 -2.07 28.00 -2.92
N LYS A 33 -2.53 29.26 -3.07
CA LYS A 33 -2.33 30.34 -2.09
C LYS A 33 -3.05 30.12 -0.76
N LYS A 34 -4.15 29.35 -0.75
CA LYS A 34 -4.95 29.04 0.45
C LYS A 34 -5.22 27.54 0.50
N LEU A 35 -4.44 26.81 1.29
CA LEU A 35 -4.65 25.38 1.54
C LEU A 35 -4.98 25.18 3.03
N PRO A 36 -6.13 24.56 3.37
CA PRO A 36 -6.43 24.25 4.75
C PRO A 36 -5.36 23.35 5.36
N LYS A 37 -4.80 23.74 6.51
CA LYS A 37 -3.71 23.03 7.18
C LYS A 37 -4.06 21.55 7.46
N VAL A 38 -5.30 21.29 7.88
CA VAL A 38 -5.81 19.94 8.18
C VAL A 38 -5.84 19.07 6.92
N LEU A 39 -6.35 19.61 5.81
CA LEU A 39 -6.39 18.89 4.53
C LEU A 39 -4.98 18.57 4.03
N PHE A 40 -4.06 19.54 4.14
CA PHE A 40 -2.67 19.30 3.75
C PHE A 40 -2.01 18.20 4.58
N ALA A 41 -2.22 18.21 5.91
CA ALA A 41 -1.70 17.17 6.79
C ALA A 41 -2.25 15.78 6.43
N GLN A 42 -3.54 15.67 6.11
CA GLN A 42 -4.15 14.41 5.65
C GLN A 42 -3.52 13.91 4.35
N LEU A 43 -3.37 14.79 3.35
CA LEU A 43 -2.73 14.44 2.08
C LEU A 43 -1.27 14.03 2.24
N MET A 44 -0.53 14.75 3.09
CA MET A 44 0.87 14.43 3.39
C MET A 44 1.00 13.09 4.12
N ASN A 45 0.11 12.78 5.07
CA ASN A 45 0.12 11.50 5.78
C ASN A 45 -0.18 10.33 4.83
N GLU A 46 -1.18 10.47 3.97
CA GLU A 46 -1.47 9.48 2.93
C GLU A 46 -0.28 9.31 1.98
N PHE A 47 0.33 10.42 1.55
CA PHE A 47 1.50 10.39 0.69
C PHE A 47 2.68 9.67 1.32
N TRP A 48 3.03 10.00 2.55
CA TRP A 48 4.14 9.37 3.23
C TRP A 48 3.91 7.89 3.52
N PHE A 49 2.67 7.51 3.83
CA PHE A 49 2.31 6.12 4.00
C PHE A 49 2.61 5.31 2.73
N TYR A 50 2.11 5.73 1.57
CA TYR A 50 2.34 5.00 0.33
C TYR A 50 3.79 5.08 -0.16
N LYS A 51 4.51 6.19 0.09
CA LYS A 51 5.96 6.25 -0.19
C LYS A 51 6.78 5.28 0.64
N ALA A 52 6.45 5.14 1.92
CA ALA A 52 7.10 4.17 2.77
C ALA A 52 6.75 2.74 2.33
N LEU A 53 5.49 2.49 1.98
CA LEU A 53 5.03 1.19 1.47
C LEU A 53 5.76 0.80 0.17
N GLU A 54 5.97 1.75 -0.75
CA GLU A 54 6.77 1.59 -1.96
C GLU A 54 8.22 1.21 -1.68
N SER A 55 8.84 1.89 -0.72
CA SER A 55 10.20 1.54 -0.32
C SER A 55 10.29 0.13 0.28
N LEU A 56 9.26 -0.29 1.02
CA LEU A 56 9.18 -1.62 1.62
C LEU A 56 8.92 -2.71 0.57
N GLU A 57 8.05 -2.46 -0.40
CA GLU A 57 7.83 -3.39 -1.52
C GLU A 57 9.10 -3.55 -2.35
N ASP A 58 9.79 -2.45 -2.68
CA ASP A 58 11.06 -2.52 -3.39
C ASP A 58 12.11 -3.32 -2.62
N MET A 59 12.16 -3.16 -1.29
CA MET A 59 13.05 -3.94 -0.43
C MET A 59 12.66 -5.43 -0.39
N ALA A 60 11.36 -5.73 -0.25
CA ALA A 60 10.83 -7.08 -0.29
C ALA A 60 11.22 -7.77 -1.60
N ASN A 61 10.98 -7.06 -2.71
CA ASN A 61 11.18 -7.56 -4.05
C ASN A 61 12.66 -7.87 -4.31
N LYS A 62 13.58 -7.00 -3.87
CA LYS A 62 15.03 -7.23 -3.95
C LYS A 62 15.47 -8.48 -3.18
N GLN A 63 14.79 -8.83 -2.11
CA GLN A 63 15.06 -10.03 -1.31
C GLN A 63 14.32 -11.28 -1.82
N GLY A 64 13.48 -11.16 -2.86
CA GLY A 64 12.66 -12.25 -3.37
C GLY A 64 11.43 -12.57 -2.51
N PHE A 65 10.98 -11.61 -1.70
CA PHE A 65 9.77 -11.70 -0.89
C PHE A 65 8.68 -10.78 -1.44
N ILE A 66 7.45 -11.04 -1.00
CA ILE A 66 6.31 -10.14 -1.14
C ILE A 66 5.90 -9.62 0.23
N LEU A 67 5.28 -8.44 0.23
CA LEU A 67 4.77 -7.80 1.42
C LEU A 67 3.34 -8.28 1.69
N VAL A 68 3.11 -8.88 2.87
CA VAL A 68 1.80 -9.45 3.22
C VAL A 68 1.26 -8.79 4.48
N PRO A 69 0.07 -8.17 4.44
CA PRO A 69 -0.59 -7.64 5.62
C PRO A 69 -0.84 -8.71 6.69
N THR A 70 -0.64 -8.34 7.94
CA THR A 70 -0.88 -9.21 9.10
C THR A 70 -2.34 -9.67 9.21
N SER A 71 -3.28 -8.89 8.69
CA SER A 71 -4.72 -9.19 8.68
C SER A 71 -5.08 -10.44 7.86
N ILE A 72 -4.28 -10.77 6.85
CA ILE A 72 -4.53 -11.92 5.96
C ILE A 72 -4.08 -13.24 6.61
N LEU A 73 -3.02 -13.17 7.42
CA LEU A 73 -2.38 -14.34 8.02
C LEU A 73 -3.16 -14.85 9.24
N ASN A 74 -3.37 -16.17 9.31
CA ASN A 74 -3.91 -16.79 10.51
C ASN A 74 -2.97 -16.57 11.71
N TRP A 75 -3.52 -16.28 12.89
CA TRP A 75 -2.77 -16.08 14.14
C TRP A 75 -1.76 -17.19 14.43
N ARG A 76 -2.12 -18.46 14.19
CA ARG A 76 -1.19 -19.59 14.38
C ARG A 76 0.02 -19.51 13.46
N ARG A 77 -0.20 -19.06 12.22
CA ARG A 77 0.88 -18.89 11.24
C ARG A 77 1.75 -17.68 11.53
N ARG A 78 1.14 -16.59 12.03
CA ARG A 78 1.89 -15.41 12.48
C ARG A 78 2.91 -15.77 13.55
N ALA A 79 2.57 -16.67 14.47
CA ALA A 79 3.49 -17.14 15.51
C ALA A 79 4.69 -17.95 14.96
N VAL A 80 4.57 -18.56 13.78
CA VAL A 80 5.67 -19.31 13.14
C VAL A 80 6.67 -18.38 12.46
N PHE A 81 6.20 -17.22 11.99
CA PHE A 81 7.08 -16.25 11.34
C PHE A 81 7.86 -15.46 12.38
N THR A 82 9.18 -15.35 12.17
CA THR A 82 10.06 -14.60 13.07
C THR A 82 9.78 -13.11 13.00
N GLU A 83 9.90 -12.41 14.14
CA GLU A 83 9.78 -10.95 14.24
C GLU A 83 10.74 -10.21 13.28
N LYS A 84 11.86 -10.83 12.91
CA LYS A 84 12.82 -10.31 11.90
C LYS A 84 12.22 -10.13 10.50
N ARG A 85 11.14 -10.84 10.16
CA ARG A 85 10.43 -10.72 8.86
C ARG A 85 9.25 -9.76 8.93
N LYS A 86 9.03 -9.11 10.07
CA LYS A 86 7.89 -8.22 10.30
C LYS A 86 8.36 -6.77 10.20
N VAL A 87 7.53 -5.94 9.58
CA VAL A 87 7.69 -4.49 9.54
C VAL A 87 6.40 -3.82 9.96
N ILE A 88 6.50 -2.73 10.72
CA ILE A 88 5.35 -1.93 11.16
C ILE A 88 5.42 -0.59 10.43
N LEU A 89 4.35 -0.26 9.73
CA LEU A 89 4.17 1.00 9.03
C LEU A 89 2.85 1.65 9.49
N ASN A 90 2.93 2.83 10.10
CA ASN A 90 1.78 3.58 10.62
C ASN A 90 0.79 2.72 11.44
N GLY A 91 1.33 1.88 12.35
CA GLY A 91 0.53 0.98 13.19
C GLY A 91 -0.01 -0.26 12.49
N ARG A 92 0.20 -0.40 11.18
CA ARG A 92 -0.14 -1.60 10.41
C ARG A 92 1.09 -2.50 10.30
N ALA A 93 0.94 -3.77 10.63
CA ALA A 93 2.02 -4.74 10.55
C ALA A 93 1.97 -5.52 9.24
N TYR A 94 3.14 -5.75 8.64
CA TYR A 94 3.33 -6.50 7.41
C TYR A 94 4.45 -7.52 7.60
N PHE A 95 4.40 -8.60 6.83
CA PHE A 95 5.42 -9.64 6.81
C PHE A 95 6.04 -9.78 5.43
N PHE A 96 7.36 -9.97 5.39
CA PHE A 96 8.09 -10.39 4.19
C PHE A 96 7.99 -11.91 4.06
N LEU A 97 7.24 -12.38 3.07
CA LEU A 97 7.00 -13.80 2.84
C LEU A 97 7.30 -14.19 1.39
N ASN A 98 7.72 -15.43 1.17
CA ASN A 98 7.81 -15.95 -0.19
C ASN A 98 6.40 -16.31 -0.68
N VAL A 99 6.13 -16.11 -1.97
CA VAL A 99 4.86 -16.50 -2.61
C VAL A 99 4.59 -18.00 -2.45
N ILE A 100 5.64 -18.82 -2.39
CA ILE A 100 5.54 -20.28 -2.21
C ILE A 100 5.09 -20.63 -0.78
N ASP A 101 5.42 -19.82 0.22
CA ASP A 101 5.11 -20.06 1.63
C ASP A 101 3.64 -19.78 1.97
N LEU A 102 2.92 -19.09 1.08
CA LEU A 102 1.51 -18.76 1.26
C LEU A 102 0.61 -19.95 0.93
N LYS A 103 -0.34 -20.24 1.83
CA LYS A 103 -1.38 -21.24 1.56
C LYS A 103 -2.35 -20.71 0.49
N PRO A 104 -3.03 -21.58 -0.28
CA PRO A 104 -4.00 -21.16 -1.30
C PRO A 104 -5.04 -20.17 -0.77
N LYS A 105 -5.63 -20.47 0.40
CA LYS A 105 -6.61 -19.58 1.06
C LYS A 105 -6.04 -18.22 1.48
N GLU A 106 -4.75 -18.14 1.78
CA GLU A 106 -4.10 -16.87 2.14
C GLU A 106 -3.79 -16.04 0.89
N LYS A 107 -3.45 -16.70 -0.23
CA LYS A 107 -3.32 -16.04 -1.53
C LYS A 107 -4.64 -15.46 -1.99
N GLU A 108 -5.73 -16.22 -1.89
CA GLU A 108 -7.08 -15.75 -2.23
C GLU A 108 -7.44 -14.50 -1.44
N ARG A 109 -7.24 -14.50 -0.11
CA ARG A 109 -7.48 -13.33 0.73
C ARG A 109 -6.57 -12.15 0.41
N LEU A 110 -5.31 -12.40 0.04
CA LEU A 110 -4.39 -11.36 -0.38
C LEU A 110 -4.86 -10.69 -1.67
N ILE A 111 -5.31 -11.48 -2.65
CA ILE A 111 -5.85 -10.98 -3.91
C ILE A 111 -7.16 -10.20 -3.65
N GLU A 112 -8.04 -10.72 -2.80
CA GLU A 112 -9.27 -10.03 -2.39
C GLU A 112 -8.97 -8.69 -1.70
N PHE A 113 -7.98 -8.66 -0.81
CA PHE A 113 -7.52 -7.45 -0.14
C PHE A 113 -7.01 -6.41 -1.13
N ILE A 114 -6.21 -6.83 -2.12
CA ILE A 114 -5.71 -5.94 -3.18
C ILE A 114 -6.89 -5.39 -3.99
N ASN A 115 -7.82 -6.25 -4.41
CA ASN A 115 -8.97 -5.84 -5.21
C ASN A 115 -9.95 -4.93 -4.47
N THR A 116 -10.04 -5.03 -3.15
CA THR A 116 -10.94 -4.22 -2.32
C THR A 116 -10.25 -2.98 -1.79
N GLU A 117 -9.24 -3.12 -0.95
CA GLU A 117 -8.63 -1.99 -0.25
C GLU A 117 -7.70 -1.16 -1.16
N VAL A 118 -6.93 -1.81 -2.03
CA VAL A 118 -5.91 -1.13 -2.85
C VAL A 118 -6.54 -0.52 -4.10
N LEU A 119 -7.42 -1.24 -4.78
CA LEU A 119 -8.10 -0.74 -5.99
C LEU A 119 -9.27 0.20 -5.68
N LYS A 120 -10.16 -0.13 -4.72
CA LYS A 120 -11.31 0.75 -4.41
C LYS A 120 -10.91 1.92 -3.51
N GLY A 121 -9.97 1.74 -2.59
CA GLY A 121 -9.47 2.83 -1.74
C GLY A 121 -8.83 3.98 -2.53
N GLY A 122 -8.27 3.67 -3.71
CA GLY A 122 -7.78 4.68 -4.65
C GLY A 122 -8.88 5.51 -5.32
N GLU A 123 -10.08 4.96 -5.49
CA GLU A 123 -11.23 5.59 -6.14
C GLU A 123 -12.13 6.34 -5.15
N GLU A 124 -12.39 5.78 -3.97
CA GLU A 124 -13.28 6.36 -2.96
C GLU A 124 -12.66 7.57 -2.24
N SER A 125 -11.36 7.53 -1.91
CA SER A 125 -10.61 8.67 -1.36
C SER A 125 -10.66 9.90 -2.29
N TRP A 126 -10.71 9.68 -3.61
CA TRP A 126 -10.83 10.74 -4.61
C TRP A 126 -12.25 11.30 -4.73
N ARG A 127 -13.27 10.44 -4.67
CA ARG A 127 -14.68 10.83 -4.76
C ARG A 127 -15.14 11.59 -3.52
N GLU A 128 -14.73 11.19 -2.33
CA GLU A 128 -15.03 11.91 -1.08
C GLU A 128 -14.32 13.28 -0.99
N SER A 129 -13.12 13.38 -1.54
CA SER A 129 -12.38 14.65 -1.60
C SER A 129 -13.05 15.66 -2.55
N LYS A 130 -13.66 15.19 -3.65
CA LYS A 130 -14.42 16.04 -4.58
C LYS A 130 -15.80 16.44 -4.06
N SER A 131 -16.54 15.53 -3.42
CA SER A 131 -17.88 15.81 -2.89
C SER A 131 -17.84 16.80 -1.73
N LYS A 132 -16.77 16.81 -0.92
CA LYS A 132 -16.53 17.83 0.11
C LYS A 132 -16.12 19.20 -0.45
N GLN A 133 -15.44 19.25 -1.61
CA GLN A 133 -15.07 20.50 -2.28
C GLN A 133 -16.23 21.17 -3.03
N ALA A 134 -17.30 20.44 -3.37
CA ALA A 134 -18.47 20.98 -4.06
C ALA A 134 -19.55 21.55 -3.10
N ARG A 135 -19.34 21.44 -1.78
CA ARG A 135 -20.29 21.88 -0.74
C ARG A 135 -19.81 23.13 0.04
N VAL A 136 -18.74 23.78 -0.41
CA VAL A 136 -18.18 25.01 0.19
C VAL A 136 -18.22 26.14 -0.82
#